data_AF-A0A9X2MQ41-F1
#
_entry.id   AF-A0A9X2MQ41-F1
#
_cell.length_a   1.000
_cell.length_b   1.000
_cell.length_c   1.000
_cell.angle_alpha   90.00
_cell.angle_beta   90.00
_cell.angle_gamma   90.00
#
_symmetry.space_group_name_H-M   'P 1'
#
loop_
_entity.id
_entity.type
_entity.pdbx_description
1 polymer ?
#
loop_
_entity_poly.entity_id
_entity_poly.type
_entity_poly.pdbx_seq_one_letter_code
_entity_poly.pdbx_strand_id
1 'polypeptide(L)'
;MTYVSEGLLYVCFAILTGSLLLRIVPKRSKPAIHVPDALLLACAIAIPLLSFVPVHQLASLYAKDFDLSYSEMLKSILLDVNVGKAWIWTALGSVGLAVLLGVKAFRDDKHMPKVAMFVTLLLIVWLGYASHASSLSSLKGLVVHSTHFLAFSIWIGILFVAGWFSRSDDNWPAFLRWFSPVAIVCVTVTLLAGITLMTFTTPEYVNSWMLPYGQALLVKHLLIVPLLLFAYTNGFLYKSIAAKRSDFKPMKWLRVEGGFALLVLAATAFLGQQAPPHTVKETLQTTSPSPLFTWLYKDSFSPDLSLRLSFQMESLLMLAAAALVAIGAVWTFRLNRLLPAFLLGVLVTVFAYFGLMFAVA
;
A
#
# COMPACT_ATOMS: atom_id res chain seq x y z
N MET A 1 6.68 9.20 -13.78
CA MET A 1 7.63 8.05 -13.78
C MET A 1 7.79 7.51 -12.35
N THR A 2 8.13 8.35 -11.38
CA THR A 2 8.46 7.92 -10.01
C THR A 2 7.31 7.29 -9.21
N TYR A 3 6.08 7.81 -9.34
CA TYR A 3 4.91 7.18 -8.71
C TYR A 3 4.64 5.75 -9.23
N VAL A 4 4.89 5.51 -10.52
CA VAL A 4 4.71 4.18 -11.13
C VAL A 4 5.78 3.22 -10.62
N SER A 5 7.04 3.68 -10.51
CA SER A 5 8.12 2.84 -9.98
C SER A 5 7.88 2.46 -8.52
N GLU A 6 7.42 3.39 -7.67
CA GLU A 6 7.06 3.07 -6.28
C GLU A 6 5.89 2.09 -6.19
N GLY A 7 4.82 2.31 -6.96
CA GLY A 7 3.67 1.41 -6.98
C GLY A 7 4.07 -0.02 -7.36
N LEU A 8 4.88 -0.16 -8.41
CA LEU A 8 5.42 -1.46 -8.83
C LEU A 8 6.38 -2.06 -7.80
N LEU A 9 7.16 -1.24 -7.11
CA LEU A 9 8.06 -1.68 -6.03
C LEU A 9 7.24 -2.32 -4.90
N TYR A 10 6.17 -1.67 -4.46
CA TYR A 10 5.29 -2.22 -3.42
C TYR A 10 4.61 -3.52 -3.87
N VAL A 11 4.21 -3.62 -5.14
CA VAL A 11 3.67 -4.87 -5.71
C VAL A 11 4.72 -6.00 -5.70
N CYS A 12 5.98 -5.70 -6.03
CA CYS A 12 7.07 -6.69 -5.97
C CYS A 12 7.25 -7.25 -4.55
N PHE A 13 7.25 -6.38 -3.54
CA PHE A 13 7.34 -6.79 -2.13
C PHE A 13 6.13 -7.63 -1.70
N ALA A 14 4.91 -7.26 -2.11
CA ALA A 14 3.71 -8.02 -1.80
C ALA A 14 3.74 -9.42 -2.43
N ILE A 15 4.13 -9.54 -3.70
CA ILE A 15 4.25 -10.83 -4.40
C ILE A 15 5.30 -11.71 -3.74
N LEU A 16 6.50 -11.18 -3.47
CA LEU A 16 7.59 -11.93 -2.82
C LEU A 16 7.18 -12.40 -1.43
N THR A 17 6.71 -11.48 -0.58
CA THR A 17 6.28 -11.78 0.79
C THR A 17 5.17 -12.83 0.82
N GLY A 18 4.11 -12.63 0.03
CA GLY A 18 2.99 -13.56 -0.05
C GLY A 18 3.41 -14.94 -0.53
N SER A 19 4.22 -15.00 -1.59
CA SER A 19 4.65 -16.27 -2.20
C SER A 19 5.58 -17.06 -1.28
N LEU A 20 6.56 -16.38 -0.66
CA LEU A 20 7.53 -17.02 0.23
C LEU A 20 6.85 -17.51 1.51
N LEU A 21 5.97 -16.72 2.12
CA LEU A 21 5.19 -17.16 3.28
C LEU A 21 4.30 -18.35 2.93
N LEU A 22 3.60 -18.29 1.79
CA LEU A 22 2.78 -19.41 1.35
C LEU A 22 3.63 -20.65 1.09
N ARG A 23 4.86 -20.56 0.59
CA ARG A 23 5.78 -21.72 0.44
C ARG A 23 6.12 -22.37 1.81
N ILE A 24 6.18 -21.58 2.89
CA ILE A 24 6.44 -22.08 4.26
C ILE A 24 5.20 -22.77 4.85
N VAL A 25 3.99 -22.32 4.49
CA VAL A 25 2.73 -22.90 4.99
C VAL A 25 2.53 -24.34 4.46
N PRO A 26 2.16 -25.31 5.32
CA PRO A 26 1.91 -26.70 4.92
C PRO A 26 0.88 -26.83 3.80
N LYS A 27 1.09 -27.77 2.87
CA LYS A 27 0.19 -28.02 1.72
C LYS A 27 -1.27 -28.29 2.11
N ARG A 28 -1.51 -28.95 3.25
CA ARG A 28 -2.86 -29.24 3.79
C ARG A 28 -3.63 -28.02 4.29
N SER A 29 -2.95 -26.88 4.46
CA SER A 29 -3.50 -25.66 5.06
C SER A 29 -3.73 -24.56 4.03
N LYS A 30 -3.58 -24.84 2.74
CA LYS A 30 -3.73 -23.87 1.66
C LYS A 30 -4.24 -24.55 0.39
N PRO A 31 -4.89 -23.81 -0.52
CA PRO A 31 -5.19 -24.33 -1.85
C PRO A 31 -3.92 -24.55 -2.67
N ALA A 32 -4.06 -25.23 -3.80
CA ALA A 32 -2.95 -25.42 -4.74
C ALA A 32 -2.60 -24.07 -5.39
N ILE A 33 -1.53 -23.43 -4.91
CA ILE A 33 -1.05 -22.13 -5.41
C ILE A 33 0.24 -22.35 -6.21
N HIS A 34 0.26 -21.85 -7.44
CA HIS A 34 1.43 -21.93 -8.32
C HIS A 34 1.83 -20.54 -8.82
N VAL A 35 2.86 -19.98 -8.19
CA VAL A 35 3.50 -18.74 -8.61
C VAL A 35 4.72 -19.08 -9.48
N PRO A 36 4.83 -18.57 -10.71
CA PRO A 36 5.98 -18.82 -11.58
C PRO A 36 7.29 -18.34 -10.93
N ASP A 37 8.32 -19.18 -10.94
CA ASP A 37 9.64 -18.78 -10.41
C ASP A 37 10.21 -17.55 -11.13
N ALA A 38 9.99 -17.46 -12.44
CA ALA A 38 10.39 -16.32 -13.24
C ALA A 38 9.78 -15.00 -12.73
N LEU A 39 8.55 -15.03 -12.19
CA LEU A 39 7.93 -13.85 -11.60
C LEU A 39 8.61 -13.45 -10.30
N LEU A 40 8.94 -14.42 -9.43
CA LEU A 40 9.65 -14.12 -8.18
C LEU A 40 11.05 -13.56 -8.45
N LEU A 41 11.77 -14.15 -9.42
CA LEU A 41 13.06 -13.64 -9.87
C LEU A 41 12.93 -12.23 -10.46
N ALA A 42 11.92 -11.99 -11.31
CA ALA A 42 11.64 -10.67 -11.86
C ALA A 42 11.36 -9.64 -10.76
N CYS A 43 10.57 -9.97 -9.73
CA CYS A 43 10.34 -9.09 -8.59
C CYS A 43 11.64 -8.79 -7.83
N ALA A 44 12.50 -9.81 -7.59
CA ALA A 44 13.77 -9.62 -6.89
C ALA A 44 14.72 -8.68 -7.64
N ILE A 45 14.81 -8.83 -8.98
CA ILE A 45 15.61 -7.97 -9.86
C ILE A 45 14.99 -6.57 -10.01
N ALA A 46 13.66 -6.47 -10.05
CA ALA A 46 12.97 -5.20 -10.22
C ALA A 46 13.11 -4.29 -9.00
N ILE A 47 13.19 -4.83 -7.78
CA ILE A 47 13.33 -4.02 -6.55
C ILE A 47 14.44 -2.95 -6.63
N PRO A 48 15.71 -3.28 -6.91
CA PRO A 48 16.76 -2.27 -6.98
C PRO A 48 16.61 -1.33 -8.17
N LEU A 49 16.06 -1.79 -9.30
CA LEU A 49 15.81 -0.94 -10.47
C LEU A 49 14.73 0.10 -10.19
N LEU A 50 13.61 -0.32 -9.59
CA LEU A 50 12.48 0.54 -9.27
C LEU A 50 12.80 1.51 -8.12
N SER A 51 13.52 1.04 -7.10
CA SER A 51 13.96 1.89 -5.98
C SER A 51 15.12 2.83 -6.34
N PHE A 52 15.78 2.64 -7.49
CA PHE A 52 16.77 3.59 -8.00
C PHE A 52 16.14 4.86 -8.59
N VAL A 53 14.88 4.80 -9.05
CA VAL A 53 14.24 5.94 -9.74
C VAL A 53 14.22 7.21 -8.86
N PRO A 54 13.83 7.17 -7.56
CA PRO A 54 13.93 8.32 -6.68
C PRO A 54 15.38 8.80 -6.47
N VAL A 55 16.35 7.88 -6.37
CA VAL A 55 17.79 8.21 -6.22
C VAL A 55 18.29 8.95 -7.46
N HIS A 56 17.93 8.48 -8.65
CA HIS A 56 18.26 9.13 -9.91
C HIS A 56 17.63 10.52 -10.01
N GLN A 57 16.37 10.68 -9.60
CA GLN A 57 15.70 11.98 -9.60
C GLN A 57 16.38 12.96 -8.65
N LEU A 58 16.75 12.52 -7.45
CA LEU A 58 17.49 13.34 -6.48
C LEU A 58 18.85 13.76 -7.03
N ALA A 59 19.59 12.82 -7.61
CA ALA A 59 20.90 13.10 -8.22
C ALA A 59 20.80 14.09 -9.39
N SER A 60 19.78 13.95 -10.23
CA SER A 60 19.58 14.84 -11.38
C SER A 60 19.15 16.24 -10.98
N LEU A 61 18.37 16.37 -9.89
CA LEU A 61 17.96 17.66 -9.36
C LEU A 61 19.14 18.39 -8.71
N TYR A 62 19.79 17.75 -7.75
CA TYR A 62 20.89 18.38 -7.00
C TYR A 62 22.15 18.60 -7.82
N ALA A 63 22.42 17.77 -8.84
CA ALA A 63 23.53 18.06 -9.75
C ALA A 63 23.36 19.43 -10.44
N LYS A 64 22.12 19.80 -10.79
CA LYS A 64 21.82 21.10 -11.37
C LYS A 64 21.88 22.22 -10.34
N ASP A 65 21.33 22.00 -9.15
CA ASP A 65 21.25 23.03 -8.10
C ASP A 65 22.63 23.40 -7.54
N PHE A 66 23.56 22.44 -7.48
CA PHE A 66 24.92 22.64 -6.95
C PHE A 66 26.01 22.76 -8.03
N ASP A 67 25.63 22.79 -9.32
CA ASP A 67 26.56 22.86 -10.46
C ASP A 67 27.67 21.77 -10.43
N LEU A 68 27.28 20.56 -10.06
CA LEU A 68 28.14 19.38 -10.00
C LEU A 68 27.83 18.40 -11.14
N SER A 69 28.79 17.56 -11.54
CA SER A 69 28.48 16.49 -12.49
C SER A 69 27.50 15.48 -11.88
N TYR A 70 26.66 14.88 -12.73
CA TYR A 70 25.71 13.84 -12.28
C TYR A 70 26.41 12.70 -11.55
N SER A 71 27.60 12.29 -12.00
CA SER A 71 28.39 11.23 -11.36
C SER A 71 28.89 11.60 -9.97
N GLU A 72 29.33 12.84 -9.77
CA GLU A 72 29.79 13.32 -8.46
C GLU A 72 28.62 13.40 -7.47
N MET A 73 27.48 13.95 -7.92
CA MET A 73 26.28 14.03 -7.11
C MET A 73 25.73 12.65 -6.77
N LEU A 74 25.67 11.73 -7.75
CA LEU A 74 25.22 10.36 -7.51
C LEU A 74 26.13 9.65 -6.50
N LYS A 75 27.45 9.81 -6.64
CA LYS A 75 28.42 9.23 -5.69
C LYS A 75 28.19 9.78 -4.28
N SER A 76 28.02 11.09 -4.11
CA SER A 76 27.74 11.67 -2.80
C SER A 76 26.40 11.17 -2.22
N ILE A 77 25.33 11.12 -3.01
CA ILE A 77 24.04 10.58 -2.53
C ILE A 77 24.18 9.13 -2.08
N LEU A 78 24.87 8.28 -2.85
CA LEU A 78 25.07 6.87 -2.53
C LEU A 78 25.89 6.65 -1.24
N LEU A 79 26.88 7.51 -0.99
CA LEU A 79 27.82 7.34 0.13
C LEU A 79 27.44 8.11 1.39
N ASP A 80 26.73 9.24 1.26
CA ASP A 80 26.50 10.18 2.35
C ASP A 80 25.02 10.19 2.79
N VAL A 81 24.08 10.07 1.86
CA VAL A 81 22.64 10.21 2.11
C VAL A 81 22.00 8.86 2.46
N ASN A 82 21.11 8.84 3.46
CA ASN A 82 20.44 7.61 3.92
C ASN A 82 19.75 6.83 2.80
N VAL A 83 19.06 7.53 1.89
CA VAL A 83 18.36 6.93 0.74
C VAL A 83 19.34 6.18 -0.18
N GLY A 84 20.51 6.77 -0.44
CA GLY A 84 21.54 6.13 -1.27
C GLY A 84 22.21 4.93 -0.59
N LYS A 85 22.55 5.06 0.70
CA LYS A 85 23.05 3.94 1.52
C LYS A 85 22.06 2.78 1.56
N ALA A 86 20.78 3.08 1.76
CA ALA A 86 19.71 2.10 1.75
C ALA A 86 19.64 1.38 0.40
N TRP A 87 19.73 2.12 -0.70
CA TRP A 87 19.69 1.54 -2.04
C TRP A 87 20.84 0.55 -2.30
N ILE A 88 22.06 0.84 -1.82
CA ILE A 88 23.20 -0.10 -1.93
C ILE A 88 22.87 -1.43 -1.24
N TRP A 89 22.36 -1.37 -0.01
CA TRP A 89 21.96 -2.58 0.74
C TRP A 89 20.76 -3.29 0.10
N THR A 90 19.81 -2.54 -0.45
CA THR A 90 18.70 -3.08 -1.23
C THR A 90 19.21 -3.82 -2.46
N ALA A 91 20.16 -3.25 -3.22
CA ALA A 91 20.76 -3.88 -4.39
C ALA A 91 21.50 -5.17 -4.01
N LEU A 92 22.33 -5.13 -2.97
CA LEU A 92 23.06 -6.31 -2.50
C LEU A 92 22.11 -7.43 -2.04
N GLY A 93 21.10 -7.09 -1.22
CA GLY A 93 20.10 -8.05 -0.74
C GLY A 93 19.28 -8.62 -1.88
N SER A 94 18.91 -7.81 -2.87
CA SER A 94 18.19 -8.26 -4.06
C SER A 94 19.01 -9.15 -4.97
N VAL A 95 20.32 -8.93 -5.10
CA VAL A 95 21.21 -9.86 -5.82
C VAL A 95 21.24 -11.20 -5.11
N GLY A 96 21.40 -11.23 -3.79
CA GLY A 96 21.34 -12.48 -3.00
C GLY A 96 19.99 -13.19 -3.17
N LEU A 97 18.89 -12.44 -3.11
CA LEU A 97 17.54 -12.97 -3.32
C LEU A 97 17.35 -13.52 -4.74
N ALA A 98 17.87 -12.84 -5.76
CA ALA A 98 17.83 -13.29 -7.15
C ALA A 98 18.63 -14.58 -7.36
N VAL A 99 19.80 -14.73 -6.70
CA VAL A 99 20.57 -15.98 -6.72
C VAL A 99 19.79 -17.12 -6.08
N LEU A 100 19.19 -16.90 -4.89
CA LEU A 100 18.37 -17.90 -4.20
C LEU A 100 17.17 -18.37 -5.04
N LEU A 101 16.56 -17.46 -5.78
CA LEU A 101 15.38 -17.73 -6.60
C LEU A 101 15.71 -18.23 -8.01
N GLY A 102 16.87 -17.89 -8.57
CA GLY A 102 17.28 -18.25 -9.92
C GLY A 102 17.96 -19.62 -10.01
N VAL A 103 18.82 -19.94 -9.05
CA VAL A 103 19.62 -21.17 -9.06
C VAL A 103 18.75 -22.37 -8.66
N LYS A 104 18.64 -23.37 -9.56
CA LYS A 104 17.78 -24.55 -9.35
C LYS A 104 18.14 -25.33 -8.08
N ALA A 105 19.43 -25.49 -7.77
CA ALA A 105 19.89 -26.21 -6.59
C ALA A 105 19.36 -25.61 -5.28
N PHE A 106 19.26 -24.28 -5.17
CA PHE A 106 18.67 -23.62 -3.99
C PHE A 106 17.14 -23.69 -4.00
N ARG A 107 16.50 -23.64 -5.17
CA ARG A 107 15.04 -23.68 -5.26
C ARG A 107 14.41 -24.94 -4.69
N ASP A 108 15.08 -26.08 -4.86
CA ASP A 108 14.60 -27.38 -4.40
C ASP A 108 14.88 -27.62 -2.89
N ASP A 109 15.62 -26.72 -2.23
CA ASP A 109 15.94 -26.82 -0.81
C ASP A 109 14.76 -26.40 0.09
N LYS A 110 14.48 -27.19 1.15
CA LYS A 110 13.35 -26.98 2.07
C LYS A 110 13.48 -25.73 2.96
N HIS A 111 14.70 -25.23 3.16
CA HIS A 111 15.00 -24.05 3.96
C HIS A 111 15.03 -22.77 3.11
N MET A 112 15.23 -22.87 1.79
CA MET A 112 15.31 -21.70 0.90
C MET A 112 14.16 -20.69 1.09
N PRO A 113 12.87 -21.08 1.18
CA PRO A 113 11.80 -20.10 1.39
C PRO A 113 11.95 -19.28 2.67
N LYS A 114 12.51 -19.87 3.73
CA LYS A 114 12.76 -19.17 5.01
C LYS A 114 13.90 -18.17 4.88
N VAL A 115 14.99 -18.56 4.22
CA VAL A 115 16.14 -17.67 3.97
C VAL A 115 15.74 -16.52 3.06
N ALA A 116 15.04 -16.81 1.95
CA ALA A 116 14.53 -15.80 1.04
C ALA A 116 13.54 -14.84 1.74
N MET A 117 12.69 -15.35 2.63
CA MET A 117 11.78 -14.52 3.43
C MET A 117 12.54 -13.62 4.41
N PHE A 118 13.61 -14.12 5.04
CA PHE A 118 14.48 -13.32 5.89
C PHE A 118 15.17 -12.20 5.10
N VAL A 119 15.71 -12.49 3.91
CA VAL A 119 16.29 -11.47 3.04
C VAL A 119 15.23 -10.43 2.62
N THR A 120 14.02 -10.87 2.28
CA THR A 120 12.90 -9.97 1.94
C THR A 120 12.53 -9.07 3.13
N LEU A 121 12.56 -9.57 4.36
CA LEU A 121 12.35 -8.78 5.56
C LEU A 121 13.44 -7.71 5.74
N LEU A 122 14.72 -8.05 5.51
CA LEU A 122 15.80 -7.06 5.54
C LEU A 122 15.59 -5.98 4.48
N LEU A 123 15.16 -6.35 3.27
CA LEU A 123 14.84 -5.38 2.21
C LEU A 123 13.71 -4.43 2.62
N ILE A 124 12.69 -4.93 3.34
CA ILE A 124 11.62 -4.08 3.92
C ILE A 124 12.17 -3.11 4.96
N VAL A 125 13.09 -3.56 5.82
CA VAL A 125 13.75 -2.68 6.81
C VAL A 125 14.58 -1.61 6.10
N TRP A 126 15.31 -1.94 5.04
CA TRP A 126 16.06 -0.96 4.25
C TRP A 126 15.16 0.06 3.55
N LEU A 127 13.99 -0.37 3.05
CA LEU A 127 12.97 0.55 2.54
C LEU A 127 12.47 1.49 3.65
N GLY A 128 12.26 0.98 4.86
CA GLY A 128 11.91 1.80 6.02
C GLY A 128 13.02 2.78 6.41
N TYR A 129 14.28 2.39 6.30
CA TYR A 129 15.43 3.26 6.57
C TYR A 129 15.56 4.40 5.55
N ALA A 130 15.24 4.13 4.29
CA ALA A 130 15.17 5.14 3.24
C ALA A 130 13.99 6.11 3.37
N SER A 131 12.99 5.79 4.21
CA SER A 131 11.72 6.53 4.24
C SER A 131 11.85 7.93 4.87
N HIS A 132 10.97 8.85 4.44
CA HIS A 132 10.80 10.15 5.09
C HIS A 132 10.57 10.01 6.61
N ALA A 133 9.79 9.01 7.03
CA ALA A 133 9.53 8.76 8.43
C ALA A 133 10.80 8.55 9.26
N SER A 134 11.79 7.81 8.74
CA SER A 134 13.07 7.62 9.43
C SER A 134 13.93 8.88 9.44
N SER A 135 13.83 9.72 8.41
CA SER A 135 14.51 11.03 8.41
C SER A 135 13.94 11.99 9.46
N LEU A 136 12.64 11.92 9.71
CA LEU A 136 11.94 12.77 10.69
C LEU A 136 12.04 12.26 12.12
N SER A 137 12.01 10.95 12.28
CA SER A 137 11.91 10.30 13.60
C SER A 137 12.86 9.11 13.73
N SER A 138 14.10 9.21 13.22
CA SER A 138 15.19 8.23 13.32
C SER A 138 14.72 6.77 13.49
N LEU A 139 14.96 6.16 14.64
CA LEU A 139 14.58 4.78 14.96
C LEU A 139 13.06 4.55 15.02
N LYS A 140 12.30 5.48 15.61
CA LYS A 140 10.83 5.35 15.71
C LYS A 140 10.21 5.31 14.31
N GLY A 141 10.63 6.22 13.43
CA GLY A 141 10.23 6.28 12.04
C GLY A 141 10.57 5.01 11.27
N LEU A 142 11.80 4.50 11.43
CA LEU A 142 12.24 3.23 10.85
C LEU A 142 11.33 2.07 11.28
N VAL A 143 11.15 1.88 12.59
CA VAL A 143 10.40 0.75 13.15
C VAL A 143 8.93 0.83 12.74
N VAL A 144 8.30 1.99 12.89
CA VAL A 144 6.88 2.16 12.58
C VAL A 144 6.64 2.00 11.07
N HIS A 145 7.47 2.60 10.21
CA HIS A 145 7.34 2.45 8.76
C HIS A 145 7.55 1.01 8.29
N SER A 146 8.63 0.37 8.77
CA SER A 146 8.92 -1.03 8.41
C SER A 146 7.81 -1.98 8.88
N THR A 147 7.28 -1.75 10.09
CA THR A 147 6.18 -2.53 10.65
C THR A 147 4.90 -2.33 9.86
N HIS A 148 4.56 -1.09 9.52
CA HIS A 148 3.42 -0.76 8.67
C HIS A 148 3.51 -1.49 7.31
N PHE A 149 4.65 -1.37 6.64
CA PHE A 149 4.84 -1.94 5.31
C PHE A 149 4.94 -3.48 5.34
N LEU A 150 5.55 -4.06 6.36
CA LEU A 150 5.60 -5.51 6.56
C LEU A 150 4.20 -6.08 6.78
N ALA A 151 3.43 -5.52 7.71
CA ALA A 151 2.07 -5.98 8.00
C ALA A 151 1.18 -5.91 6.75
N PHE A 152 1.26 -4.80 6.00
CA PHE A 152 0.58 -4.66 4.72
C PHE A 152 1.05 -5.70 3.69
N SER A 153 2.36 -5.89 3.53
CA SER A 153 2.94 -6.86 2.57
C SER A 153 2.57 -8.31 2.90
N ILE A 154 2.44 -8.66 4.18
CA ILE A 154 1.96 -9.98 4.61
C ILE A 154 0.49 -10.16 4.25
N TRP A 155 -0.38 -9.25 4.71
CA TRP A 155 -1.82 -9.34 4.49
C TRP A 155 -2.17 -9.32 3.00
N ILE A 156 -1.79 -8.25 2.31
CA ILE A 156 -2.11 -8.06 0.89
C ILE A 156 -1.31 -9.02 0.03
N GLY A 157 -0.05 -9.31 0.37
CA GLY A 157 0.76 -10.26 -0.41
C GLY A 157 0.16 -11.66 -0.43
N ILE A 158 -0.21 -12.21 0.74
CA ILE A 158 -0.86 -13.54 0.80
C ILE A 158 -2.18 -13.52 0.04
N LEU A 159 -2.99 -12.47 0.23
CA LEU A 159 -4.27 -12.32 -0.46
C LEU A 159 -4.12 -12.26 -1.98
N PHE A 160 -3.21 -11.42 -2.44
CA PHE A 160 -2.94 -11.20 -3.86
C PHE A 160 -2.42 -12.48 -4.51
N VAL A 161 -1.49 -13.18 -3.84
CA VAL A 161 -0.97 -14.44 -4.36
C VAL A 161 -2.05 -15.52 -4.38
N ALA A 162 -2.85 -15.67 -3.31
CA ALA A 162 -3.92 -16.65 -3.26
C ALA A 162 -5.04 -16.35 -4.28
N GLY A 163 -5.42 -15.08 -4.47
CA GLY A 163 -6.49 -14.68 -5.38
C GLY A 163 -6.15 -14.86 -6.87
N TRP A 164 -4.89 -14.65 -7.26
CA TRP A 164 -4.47 -14.68 -8.67
C TRP A 164 -3.75 -15.97 -9.08
N PHE A 165 -3.07 -16.67 -8.17
CA PHE A 165 -2.22 -17.82 -8.49
C PHE A 165 -2.73 -19.16 -7.94
N SER A 166 -3.86 -19.17 -7.21
CA SER A 166 -4.50 -20.44 -6.86
C SER A 166 -5.07 -21.13 -8.11
N ARG A 167 -5.00 -22.46 -8.13
CA ARG A 167 -5.45 -23.34 -9.23
C ARG A 167 -6.63 -24.23 -8.85
N SER A 168 -6.92 -24.36 -7.55
CA SER A 168 -8.08 -25.08 -7.05
C SER A 168 -8.69 -24.37 -5.84
N ASP A 169 -9.95 -24.72 -5.55
CA ASP A 169 -10.67 -24.27 -4.36
C ASP A 169 -10.49 -25.26 -3.17
N ASP A 170 -9.60 -26.26 -3.32
CA ASP A 170 -9.36 -27.26 -2.28
C ASP A 170 -8.73 -26.65 -1.03
N ASN A 171 -8.99 -27.23 0.14
CA ASN A 171 -8.47 -26.76 1.43
C ASN A 171 -8.78 -25.29 1.76
N TRP A 172 -9.72 -24.65 1.05
CA TRP A 172 -10.08 -23.26 1.29
C TRP A 172 -10.54 -22.97 2.72
N PRO A 173 -11.36 -23.83 3.36
CA PRO A 173 -11.69 -23.65 4.78
C PRO A 173 -10.46 -23.70 5.68
N ALA A 174 -9.50 -24.59 5.38
CA ALA A 174 -8.25 -24.70 6.14
C ALA A 174 -7.38 -23.46 5.96
N PHE A 175 -7.33 -22.88 4.75
CA PHE A 175 -6.67 -21.61 4.47
C PHE A 175 -7.23 -20.46 5.30
N LEU A 176 -8.56 -20.28 5.28
CA LEU A 176 -9.21 -19.21 6.04
C LEU A 176 -9.05 -19.36 7.56
N ARG A 177 -8.92 -20.59 8.09
CA ARG A 177 -8.76 -20.80 9.54
C ARG A 177 -7.50 -20.14 10.11
N TRP A 178 -6.40 -20.11 9.37
CA TRP A 178 -5.16 -19.47 9.83
C TRP A 178 -4.96 -18.09 9.18
N PHE A 179 -5.39 -17.89 7.94
CA PHE A 179 -5.17 -16.61 7.27
C PHE A 179 -6.06 -15.50 7.85
N SER A 180 -7.31 -15.78 8.21
CA SER A 180 -8.20 -14.76 8.81
C SER A 180 -7.62 -14.11 10.08
N PRO A 181 -7.14 -14.85 11.10
CA PRO A 181 -6.52 -14.22 12.27
C PRO A 181 -5.22 -13.48 11.92
N VAL A 182 -4.40 -14.00 11.00
CA VAL A 182 -3.20 -13.28 10.53
C VAL A 182 -3.56 -11.97 9.85
N ALA A 183 -4.58 -11.96 8.99
CA ALA A 183 -5.08 -10.77 8.32
C ALA A 183 -5.60 -9.74 9.33
N ILE A 184 -6.37 -10.15 10.34
CA ILE A 184 -6.86 -9.25 11.40
C ILE A 184 -5.69 -8.60 12.15
N VAL A 185 -4.68 -9.38 12.54
CA VAL A 185 -3.47 -8.83 13.20
C VAL A 185 -2.76 -7.84 12.28
N CYS A 186 -2.55 -8.20 11.01
CA CYS A 186 -1.87 -7.34 10.05
C CYS A 186 -2.65 -6.05 9.77
N VAL A 187 -3.98 -6.11 9.63
CA VAL A 187 -4.86 -4.93 9.49
C VAL A 187 -4.69 -4.01 10.69
N THR A 188 -4.84 -4.56 11.90
CA THR A 188 -4.70 -3.78 13.14
C THR A 188 -3.32 -3.13 13.24
N VAL A 189 -2.24 -3.87 13.00
CA VAL A 189 -0.87 -3.35 13.02
C VAL A 189 -0.68 -2.27 11.94
N THR A 190 -1.19 -2.48 10.73
CA THR A 190 -1.11 -1.52 9.63
C THR A 190 -1.82 -0.21 10.00
N LEU A 191 -3.03 -0.28 10.57
CA LEU A 191 -3.79 0.91 10.99
C LEU A 191 -3.10 1.65 12.14
N LEU A 192 -2.67 0.94 13.19
CA LEU A 192 -1.98 1.55 14.33
C LEU A 192 -0.66 2.20 13.92
N ALA A 193 0.14 1.51 13.11
CA ALA A 193 1.40 2.06 12.60
C ALA A 193 1.15 3.23 11.63
N GLY A 194 0.09 3.18 10.82
CA GLY A 194 -0.32 4.27 9.93
C GLY A 194 -0.72 5.53 10.70
N ILE A 195 -1.57 5.39 11.72
CA ILE A 195 -1.94 6.50 12.62
C ILE A 195 -0.70 7.05 13.31
N THR A 196 0.20 6.18 13.78
CA THR A 196 1.45 6.59 14.42
C THR A 196 2.34 7.38 13.45
N LEU A 197 2.46 6.98 12.18
CA LEU A 197 3.18 7.74 11.15
C LEU A 197 2.58 9.13 10.95
N MET A 198 1.25 9.25 10.96
CA MET A 198 0.58 10.54 10.78
C MET A 198 0.93 11.55 11.88
N THR A 199 1.21 11.09 13.11
CA THR A 199 1.55 12.00 14.23
C THR A 199 2.79 12.86 13.98
N PHE A 200 3.68 12.46 13.08
CA PHE A 200 4.89 13.23 12.74
C PHE A 200 5.05 13.52 11.23
N THR A 201 4.28 12.87 10.36
CA THR A 201 4.27 13.19 8.92
C THR A 201 3.18 14.19 8.55
N THR A 202 2.05 14.21 9.27
CA THR A 202 0.88 15.03 8.96
C THR A 202 0.04 15.27 10.22
N PRO A 203 0.58 15.99 11.22
CA PRO A 203 -0.14 16.24 12.47
C PRO A 203 -1.40 17.09 12.26
N GLU A 204 -1.37 18.01 11.29
CA GLU A 204 -2.52 18.85 10.93
C GLU A 204 -3.38 18.19 9.83
N TYR A 205 -3.96 17.02 10.12
CA TYR A 205 -4.60 16.17 9.10
C TYR A 205 -5.63 16.90 8.23
N VAL A 206 -6.56 17.65 8.83
CA VAL A 206 -7.62 18.35 8.06
C VAL A 206 -7.03 19.51 7.26
N ASN A 207 -6.19 20.36 7.87
CA ASN A 207 -5.51 21.45 7.16
C ASN A 207 -4.66 20.92 6.00
N SER A 208 -4.06 19.72 6.15
CA SER A 208 -3.23 19.13 5.09
C SER A 208 -4.01 18.83 3.81
N TRP A 209 -5.35 18.77 3.85
CA TRP A 209 -6.19 18.56 2.66
C TRP A 209 -6.06 19.71 1.65
N MET A 210 -5.46 20.83 2.03
CA MET A 210 -5.12 21.91 1.10
C MET A 210 -3.97 21.53 0.16
N LEU A 211 -3.13 20.57 0.58
CA LEU A 211 -1.92 20.14 -0.12
C LEU A 211 -2.14 18.82 -0.89
N PRO A 212 -1.38 18.57 -1.97
CA PRO A 212 -1.43 17.30 -2.70
C PRO A 212 -1.20 16.07 -1.81
N TYR A 213 -0.29 16.18 -0.82
CA TYR A 213 -0.03 15.12 0.15
C TYR A 213 -1.29 14.77 0.95
N GLY A 214 -1.96 15.76 1.57
CA GLY A 214 -3.13 15.48 2.40
C GLY A 214 -4.33 14.98 1.60
N GLN A 215 -4.50 15.45 0.36
CA GLN A 215 -5.50 14.91 -0.57
C GLN A 215 -5.25 13.44 -0.91
N ALA A 216 -4.01 13.07 -1.22
CA ALA A 216 -3.65 11.69 -1.48
C ALA A 216 -3.83 10.80 -0.23
N LEU A 217 -3.48 11.32 0.94
CA LEU A 217 -3.68 10.62 2.22
C LEU A 217 -5.16 10.43 2.52
N LEU A 218 -6.00 11.43 2.26
CA LEU A 218 -7.46 11.33 2.39
C LEU A 218 -8.02 10.24 1.46
N VAL A 219 -7.67 10.28 0.17
CA VAL A 219 -8.10 9.26 -0.80
C VAL A 219 -7.64 7.86 -0.37
N LYS A 220 -6.41 7.72 0.15
CA LYS A 220 -5.92 6.45 0.71
C LYS A 220 -6.81 5.96 1.85
N HIS A 221 -7.14 6.80 2.83
CA HIS A 221 -8.03 6.43 3.94
C HIS A 221 -9.43 6.03 3.45
N LEU A 222 -9.97 6.75 2.47
CA LEU A 222 -11.28 6.44 1.92
C LEU A 222 -11.29 5.14 1.13
N LEU A 223 -10.21 4.81 0.40
CA LEU A 223 -10.04 3.51 -0.28
C LEU A 223 -9.87 2.33 0.69
N ILE A 224 -9.37 2.58 1.91
CA ILE A 224 -9.30 1.54 2.95
C ILE A 224 -10.70 1.11 3.39
N VAL A 225 -11.72 1.97 3.33
CA VAL A 225 -13.09 1.63 3.72
C VAL A 225 -13.67 0.48 2.88
N PRO A 226 -13.77 0.55 1.54
CA PRO A 226 -14.22 -0.57 0.73
C PRO A 226 -13.25 -1.77 0.80
N LEU A 227 -11.94 -1.56 0.94
CA LEU A 227 -10.99 -2.66 1.16
C LEU A 227 -11.34 -3.47 2.41
N LEU A 228 -11.57 -2.82 3.55
CA LEU A 228 -11.97 -3.46 4.80
C LEU A 228 -13.37 -4.06 4.73
N LEU A 229 -14.29 -3.43 4.00
CA LEU A 229 -15.62 -3.97 3.73
C LEU A 229 -15.51 -5.32 3.01
N PHE A 230 -14.69 -5.39 1.97
CA PHE A 230 -14.44 -6.63 1.22
C PHE A 230 -13.66 -7.66 2.04
N ALA A 231 -12.68 -7.24 2.82
CA ALA A 231 -11.97 -8.12 3.75
C ALA A 231 -12.92 -8.74 4.79
N TYR A 232 -13.86 -7.96 5.32
CA TYR A 232 -14.87 -8.43 6.27
C TYR A 232 -15.82 -9.43 5.62
N THR A 233 -16.36 -9.13 4.43
CA THR A 233 -17.26 -10.06 3.74
C THR A 233 -16.55 -11.35 3.34
N ASN A 234 -15.31 -11.27 2.87
CA ASN A 234 -14.48 -12.42 2.51
C ASN A 234 -14.03 -13.25 3.73
N GLY A 235 -13.79 -12.63 4.88
CA GLY A 235 -13.32 -13.32 6.08
C GLY A 235 -14.43 -13.98 6.89
N PHE A 236 -15.59 -13.33 7.00
CA PHE A 236 -16.66 -13.74 7.92
C PHE A 236 -17.92 -14.21 7.20
N LEU A 237 -18.46 -13.39 6.29
CA LEU A 237 -19.73 -13.67 5.59
C LEU A 237 -19.59 -14.84 4.61
N TYR A 238 -18.42 -14.97 4.00
CA TYR A 238 -18.03 -16.03 3.08
C TYR A 238 -18.24 -17.45 3.63
N LYS A 239 -17.88 -17.69 4.91
CA LYS A 239 -17.90 -19.03 5.51
C LYS A 239 -19.30 -19.63 5.55
N SER A 240 -20.32 -18.80 5.78
CA SER A 240 -21.71 -19.27 5.86
C SER A 240 -22.37 -19.44 4.48
N ILE A 241 -21.97 -18.64 3.48
CA ILE A 241 -22.51 -18.68 2.12
C ILE A 241 -21.89 -19.84 1.33
N ALA A 242 -20.57 -20.01 1.40
CA ALA A 242 -19.86 -21.07 0.69
C ALA A 242 -20.27 -22.48 1.16
N ALA A 243 -20.67 -22.63 2.42
CA ALA A 243 -21.20 -23.88 2.95
C ALA A 243 -22.57 -24.29 2.35
N LYS A 244 -23.30 -23.34 1.77
CA LYS A 244 -24.68 -23.53 1.28
C LYS A 244 -24.78 -23.52 -0.26
N ARG A 245 -23.73 -23.10 -0.97
CA ARG A 245 -23.76 -22.84 -2.41
C ARG A 245 -22.50 -23.38 -3.09
N SER A 246 -22.67 -24.37 -3.96
CA SER A 246 -21.58 -25.00 -4.73
C SER A 246 -21.09 -24.16 -5.90
N ASP A 247 -21.84 -23.13 -6.33
CA ASP A 247 -21.51 -22.25 -7.45
C ASP A 247 -20.58 -21.08 -7.08
N PHE A 248 -20.34 -20.89 -5.78
CA PHE A 248 -19.63 -19.74 -5.26
C PHE A 248 -18.11 -19.95 -5.27
N LYS A 249 -17.38 -19.08 -5.97
CA LYS A 249 -15.92 -19.18 -6.15
C LYS A 249 -15.16 -18.12 -5.32
N PRO A 250 -14.50 -18.49 -4.21
CA PRO A 250 -13.80 -17.56 -3.31
C PRO A 250 -12.77 -16.68 -3.98
N MET A 251 -11.98 -17.29 -4.87
CA MET A 251 -10.81 -16.63 -5.46
C MET A 251 -11.20 -15.35 -6.20
N LYS A 252 -12.39 -15.33 -6.83
CA LYS A 252 -12.86 -14.17 -7.59
C LYS A 252 -13.14 -12.96 -6.68
N TRP A 253 -13.58 -13.19 -5.46
CA TRP A 253 -13.82 -12.13 -4.47
C TRP A 253 -12.54 -11.62 -3.81
N LEU A 254 -11.53 -12.50 -3.64
CA LEU A 254 -10.18 -12.05 -3.29
C LEU A 254 -9.59 -11.16 -4.37
N ARG A 255 -9.93 -11.37 -5.65
CA ARG A 255 -9.48 -10.48 -6.73
C ARG A 255 -10.09 -9.08 -6.63
N VAL A 256 -11.34 -8.97 -6.18
CA VAL A 256 -11.98 -7.68 -5.93
C VAL A 256 -11.28 -6.96 -4.77
N GLU A 257 -11.04 -7.66 -3.66
CA GLU A 257 -10.31 -7.11 -2.51
C GLU A 257 -8.89 -6.69 -2.89
N GLY A 258 -8.16 -7.52 -3.62
CA GLY A 258 -6.82 -7.19 -4.10
C GLY A 258 -6.82 -6.04 -5.12
N GLY A 259 -7.90 -5.85 -5.89
CA GLY A 259 -8.08 -4.67 -6.74
C GLY A 259 -8.12 -3.37 -5.92
N PHE A 260 -8.85 -3.36 -4.80
CA PHE A 260 -8.81 -2.22 -3.87
C PHE A 260 -7.45 -2.05 -3.19
N ALA A 261 -6.79 -3.16 -2.85
CA ALA A 261 -5.43 -3.08 -2.31
C ALA A 261 -4.45 -2.44 -3.31
N LEU A 262 -4.59 -2.72 -4.62
CA LEU A 262 -3.82 -2.05 -5.66
C LEU A 262 -4.14 -0.55 -5.77
N LEU A 263 -5.41 -0.15 -5.62
CA LEU A 263 -5.79 1.27 -5.56
C LEU A 263 -5.16 1.97 -4.33
N VAL A 264 -5.16 1.32 -3.17
CA VAL A 264 -4.50 1.82 -1.95
C VAL A 264 -2.99 1.94 -2.16
N LEU A 265 -2.35 0.97 -2.84
CA LEU A 265 -0.93 1.05 -3.20
C LEU A 265 -0.66 2.18 -4.18
N ALA A 266 -1.52 2.40 -5.18
CA ALA A 266 -1.39 3.51 -6.12
C ALA A 266 -1.48 4.86 -5.40
N ALA A 267 -2.46 5.03 -4.51
CA ALA A 267 -2.57 6.22 -3.67
C ALA A 267 -1.33 6.39 -2.76
N THR A 268 -0.81 5.29 -2.20
CA THR A 268 0.40 5.30 -1.38
C THR A 268 1.65 5.68 -2.17
N ALA A 269 1.79 5.20 -3.41
CA ALA A 269 2.91 5.53 -4.29
C ALA A 269 2.84 6.98 -4.78
N PHE A 270 1.64 7.53 -4.99
CA PHE A 270 1.48 8.95 -5.23
C PHE A 270 1.86 9.77 -3.98
N LEU A 271 1.39 9.35 -2.80
CA LEU A 271 1.68 9.99 -1.52
C LEU A 271 3.18 9.99 -1.17
N GLY A 272 3.88 8.87 -1.38
CA GLY A 272 5.30 8.70 -1.02
C GLY A 272 6.27 9.63 -1.75
N GLN A 273 5.78 10.27 -2.81
CA GLN A 273 6.52 11.20 -3.65
C GLN A 273 6.16 12.67 -3.39
N GLN A 274 5.24 12.92 -2.46
CA GLN A 274 4.90 14.26 -2.00
C GLN A 274 5.68 14.56 -0.71
N ALA A 275 6.07 15.81 -0.50
CA ALA A 275 6.65 16.25 0.76
C ALA A 275 5.60 16.13 1.89
N PRO A 276 5.87 15.40 2.98
CA PRO A 276 4.94 15.32 4.10
C PRO A 276 4.82 16.68 4.80
N PRO A 277 3.60 17.21 5.00
CA PRO A 277 3.42 18.51 5.62
C PRO A 277 3.46 18.39 7.14
N HIS A 278 4.65 18.59 7.72
CA HIS A 278 4.82 18.70 9.17
C HIS A 278 4.08 19.92 9.73
N THR A 279 4.20 21.03 9.00
CA THR A 279 3.46 22.26 9.22
C THR A 279 2.87 22.68 7.88
N VAL A 280 1.53 22.75 7.82
CA VAL A 280 0.81 22.98 6.57
C VAL A 280 1.15 24.38 6.04
N LYS A 281 1.17 25.36 6.93
CA LYS A 281 1.51 26.76 6.61
C LYS A 281 2.89 26.89 5.95
N GLU A 282 3.92 26.28 6.51
CA GLU A 282 5.29 26.32 5.96
C GLU A 282 5.36 25.60 4.60
N THR A 283 4.67 24.46 4.48
CA THR A 283 4.67 23.69 3.23
C THR A 283 3.98 24.47 2.09
N LEU A 284 2.93 25.23 2.40
CA LEU A 284 2.23 26.08 1.43
C LEU A 284 3.07 27.27 0.92
N GLN A 285 4.20 27.59 1.57
CA GLN A 285 5.13 28.61 1.08
C GLN A 285 5.98 28.11 -0.09
N THR A 286 6.16 26.79 -0.21
CA THR A 286 7.04 26.17 -1.22
C THR A 286 6.30 25.22 -2.16
N THR A 287 5.08 24.81 -1.80
CA THR A 287 4.25 23.89 -2.57
C THR A 287 2.89 24.52 -2.88
N SER A 288 2.49 24.50 -4.15
CA SER A 288 1.17 24.99 -4.55
C SER A 288 0.03 24.13 -3.95
N PRO A 289 -1.13 24.73 -3.66
CA PRO A 289 -2.32 23.99 -3.23
C PRO A 289 -2.71 22.89 -4.22
N SER A 290 -3.37 21.85 -3.72
CA SER A 290 -3.85 20.75 -4.54
C SER A 290 -4.91 21.23 -5.55
N PRO A 291 -4.78 20.87 -6.84
CA PRO A 291 -5.81 21.15 -7.83
C PRO A 291 -7.19 20.59 -7.46
N LEU A 292 -7.23 19.42 -6.80
CA LEU A 292 -8.47 18.82 -6.33
C LEU A 292 -9.13 19.65 -5.22
N PHE A 293 -8.31 20.22 -4.34
CA PHE A 293 -8.79 21.10 -3.27
C PHE A 293 -9.33 22.40 -3.87
N THR A 294 -8.56 23.09 -4.71
CA THR A 294 -8.96 24.38 -5.30
C THR A 294 -10.12 24.28 -6.28
N TRP A 295 -10.39 23.08 -6.82
CA TRP A 295 -11.56 22.86 -7.66
C TRP A 295 -12.87 22.81 -6.85
N LEU A 296 -12.82 22.34 -5.61
CA LEU A 296 -13.98 22.18 -4.72
C LEU A 296 -14.14 23.33 -3.74
N TYR A 297 -13.04 23.77 -3.13
CA TYR A 297 -13.01 24.89 -2.20
C TYR A 297 -12.88 26.19 -3.00
N LYS A 298 -14.00 26.92 -3.11
CA LYS A 298 -14.11 28.14 -3.95
C LYS A 298 -13.83 29.44 -3.21
N ASP A 299 -13.67 29.38 -1.89
CA ASP A 299 -13.37 30.54 -1.08
C ASP A 299 -11.91 30.99 -1.23
N SER A 300 -11.62 32.22 -0.82
CA SER A 300 -10.26 32.76 -0.84
C SER A 300 -9.36 31.94 0.07
N PHE A 301 -8.32 31.34 -0.50
CA PHE A 301 -7.31 30.59 0.23
C PHE A 301 -6.13 31.49 0.64
N SER A 302 -5.66 31.34 1.88
CA SER A 302 -4.37 31.88 2.35
C SER A 302 -3.60 30.81 3.16
N PRO A 303 -2.26 30.88 3.26
CA PRO A 303 -1.49 29.97 4.11
C PRO A 303 -1.84 30.01 5.60
N ASP A 304 -2.55 31.05 6.04
CA ASP A 304 -3.06 31.21 7.41
C ASP A 304 -4.46 30.61 7.60
N LEU A 305 -5.08 30.11 6.53
CA LEU A 305 -6.38 29.46 6.59
C LEU A 305 -6.28 28.16 7.41
N SER A 306 -7.11 28.06 8.45
CA SER A 306 -7.30 26.82 9.20
C SER A 306 -8.63 26.21 8.80
N LEU A 307 -8.56 25.05 8.16
CA LEU A 307 -9.75 24.30 7.78
C LEU A 307 -10.45 23.72 9.01
N ARG A 308 -11.78 23.82 9.03
CA ARG A 308 -12.62 23.16 10.03
C ARG A 308 -13.67 22.31 9.33
N LEU A 309 -14.08 21.23 10.01
CA LEU A 309 -15.20 20.42 9.53
C LEU A 309 -16.51 21.00 10.06
N SER A 310 -17.32 21.52 9.15
CA SER A 310 -18.69 21.97 9.35
C SER A 310 -19.63 21.14 8.46
N PHE A 311 -20.36 20.21 9.05
CA PHE A 311 -21.23 19.29 8.31
C PHE A 311 -22.52 20.01 7.86
N GLN A 312 -22.50 20.49 6.61
CA GLN A 312 -23.65 21.07 5.92
C GLN A 312 -24.53 19.99 5.29
N MET A 313 -25.71 20.37 4.79
CA MET A 313 -26.69 19.43 4.24
C MET A 313 -26.10 18.64 3.06
N GLU A 314 -25.36 19.29 2.17
CA GLU A 314 -24.71 18.72 1.00
C GLU A 314 -23.69 17.64 1.40
N SER A 315 -22.87 17.94 2.41
CA SER A 315 -21.94 16.97 3.00
C SER A 315 -22.68 15.76 3.57
N LEU A 316 -23.73 16.00 4.37
CA LEU A 316 -24.51 14.93 5.00
C LEU A 316 -25.18 14.03 3.95
N LEU A 317 -25.73 14.61 2.88
CA LEU A 317 -26.33 13.85 1.78
C LEU A 317 -25.30 12.99 1.03
N MET A 318 -24.10 13.51 0.77
CA MET A 318 -23.02 12.75 0.14
C MET A 318 -22.52 11.61 1.04
N LEU A 319 -22.37 11.85 2.34
CA LEU A 319 -21.99 10.80 3.30
C LEU A 319 -23.08 9.73 3.44
N ALA A 320 -24.36 10.12 3.44
CA ALA A 320 -25.49 9.20 3.43
C ALA A 320 -25.52 8.36 2.14
N ALA A 321 -25.24 8.97 0.98
CA ALA A 321 -25.11 8.26 -0.29
C ALA A 321 -23.95 7.24 -0.24
N ALA A 322 -22.80 7.61 0.32
CA ALA A 322 -21.67 6.70 0.51
C ALA A 322 -22.07 5.48 1.37
N ALA A 323 -22.80 5.70 2.47
CA ALA A 323 -23.30 4.63 3.33
C ALA A 323 -24.30 3.70 2.62
N LEU A 324 -25.26 4.27 1.86
CA LEU A 324 -26.24 3.49 1.09
C LEU A 324 -25.56 2.64 0.01
N VAL A 325 -24.59 3.21 -0.71
CA VAL A 325 -23.80 2.49 -1.71
C VAL A 325 -22.93 1.41 -1.05
N ALA A 326 -22.39 1.62 0.14
CA ALA A 326 -21.65 0.59 0.88
C ALA A 326 -22.55 -0.60 1.23
N ILE A 327 -23.78 -0.34 1.69
CA ILE A 327 -24.79 -1.39 1.92
C ILE A 327 -25.09 -2.13 0.61
N GLY A 328 -25.27 -1.39 -0.49
CA GLY A 328 -25.44 -1.96 -1.84
C GLY A 328 -24.28 -2.85 -2.25
N ALA A 329 -23.03 -2.43 -2.01
CA ALA A 329 -21.82 -3.21 -2.29
C ALA A 329 -21.84 -4.53 -1.51
N VAL A 330 -22.19 -4.52 -0.22
CA VAL A 330 -22.37 -5.75 0.56
C VAL A 330 -23.51 -6.61 -0.01
N TRP A 331 -24.60 -6.00 -0.46
CA TRP A 331 -25.73 -6.75 -1.03
C TRP A 331 -25.35 -7.49 -2.32
N THR A 332 -24.48 -6.92 -3.16
CA THR A 332 -24.02 -7.58 -4.40
C THR A 332 -23.28 -8.89 -4.16
N PHE A 333 -22.74 -9.12 -2.96
CA PHE A 333 -22.19 -10.42 -2.56
C PHE A 333 -23.24 -11.52 -2.61
N ARG A 334 -24.47 -11.25 -2.15
CA ARG A 334 -25.57 -12.22 -2.20
C ARG A 334 -25.96 -12.55 -3.64
N LEU A 335 -25.79 -11.58 -4.54
CA LEU A 335 -26.07 -11.70 -5.97
C LEU A 335 -24.91 -12.30 -6.78
N ASN A 336 -23.74 -12.53 -6.15
CA ASN A 336 -22.53 -13.03 -6.78
C ASN A 336 -22.06 -12.20 -8.01
N ARG A 337 -22.22 -10.87 -7.95
CA ARG A 337 -21.88 -9.95 -9.05
C ARG A 337 -20.63 -9.10 -8.75
N LEU A 338 -19.49 -9.51 -9.31
CA LEU A 338 -18.18 -8.92 -9.01
C LEU A 338 -18.01 -7.48 -9.51
N LEU A 339 -18.35 -7.21 -10.77
CA LEU A 339 -18.15 -5.89 -11.37
C LEU A 339 -19.02 -4.82 -10.68
N PRO A 340 -20.33 -5.04 -10.44
CA PRO A 340 -21.12 -4.12 -9.62
C PRO A 340 -20.55 -3.93 -8.21
N ALA A 341 -20.08 -4.98 -7.55
CA ALA A 341 -19.45 -4.85 -6.22
C ALA A 341 -18.26 -3.90 -6.27
N PHE A 342 -17.35 -4.10 -7.22
CA PHE A 342 -16.16 -3.27 -7.39
C PHE A 342 -16.53 -1.80 -7.69
N LEU A 343 -17.44 -1.56 -8.64
CA LEU A 343 -17.89 -0.21 -9.00
C LEU A 343 -18.58 0.51 -7.83
N LEU A 344 -19.42 -0.19 -7.07
CA LEU A 344 -20.04 0.37 -5.87
C LEU A 344 -18.98 0.70 -4.82
N GLY A 345 -17.97 -0.14 -4.60
CA GLY A 345 -16.86 0.19 -3.70
C GLY A 345 -16.09 1.45 -4.11
N VAL A 346 -15.90 1.69 -5.42
CA VAL A 346 -15.31 2.93 -5.93
C VAL A 346 -16.24 4.11 -5.65
N LEU A 347 -17.54 3.96 -5.89
CA LEU A 347 -18.53 5.00 -5.58
C LEU A 347 -18.61 5.35 -4.10
N VAL A 348 -18.44 4.38 -3.19
CA VAL A 348 -18.29 4.65 -1.74
C VAL A 348 -17.17 5.66 -1.50
N THR A 349 -16.01 5.42 -2.12
CA THR A 349 -14.83 6.29 -1.97
C THR A 349 -15.12 7.69 -2.51
N VAL A 350 -15.75 7.78 -3.69
CA VAL A 350 -16.08 9.04 -4.36
C VAL A 350 -17.08 9.86 -3.54
N PHE A 351 -18.19 9.27 -3.11
CA PHE A 351 -19.19 9.98 -2.31
C PHE A 351 -18.67 10.38 -0.93
N ALA A 352 -17.89 9.51 -0.28
CA ALA A 352 -17.26 9.86 0.99
C ALA A 352 -16.27 11.02 0.83
N TYR A 353 -15.52 11.05 -0.28
CA TYR A 353 -14.60 12.14 -0.60
C TYR A 353 -15.34 13.48 -0.76
N PHE A 354 -16.38 13.52 -1.60
CA PHE A 354 -17.19 14.73 -1.77
C PHE A 354 -17.87 15.15 -0.46
N GLY A 355 -18.38 14.20 0.31
CA GLY A 355 -18.98 14.50 1.62
C GLY A 355 -18.00 15.20 2.55
N LEU A 356 -16.77 14.70 2.66
CA LEU A 356 -15.75 15.34 3.50
C LEU A 356 -15.27 16.68 2.93
N MET A 357 -15.11 16.79 1.62
CA MET A 357 -14.68 18.05 0.99
C MET A 357 -15.74 19.15 1.09
N PHE A 358 -17.03 18.81 1.00
CA PHE A 358 -18.13 19.76 1.23
C PHE A 358 -18.34 20.09 2.72
N ALA A 359 -17.75 19.30 3.62
CA ALA A 359 -17.74 19.62 5.05
C ALA A 359 -16.63 20.62 5.41
N VAL A 360 -15.69 20.91 4.52
CA VAL A 360 -14.60 21.84 4.81
C VAL A 360 -15.12 23.29 4.76
N ALA A 361 -14.86 24.04 5.82
CA ALA A 361 -15.09 25.48 5.93
C ALA A 361 -13.78 26.19 6.30
#